data_AF-A0A419AAE8-F1
#
_entry.id   AF-A0A419AAE8-F1
#
_cell.length_a   1.000
_cell.length_b   1.000
_cell.length_c   1.000
_cell.angle_alpha   90.00
_cell.angle_beta   90.00
_cell.angle_gamma   90.00
#
_symmetry.space_group_name_H-M   'P 1'
#
loop_
_entity.id
_entity.type
_entity.pdbx_description
1 polymer ?
#
loop_
_entity_poly.entity_id
_entity_poly.type
_entity_poly.pdbx_seq_one_letter_code
_entity_poly.pdbx_strand_id
1 'polypeptide(L)'
;MTNLPLDKGLRKAVERQRDAICDIDMGERDLLSPEQAGPVSIVERRAIAVYVAALHQERELVDRYLALLAESDGAGPALARVIEAEARRAAAHHPDPHLPAPASRALIGERLAVVFAHIQALLTGDRKGQARTLGWSADALGIVSRIMTLVIFQVRMIAGLRQCALARRNVVPLARKGYSHDV
;
A
#
# COMPACT_ATOMS: atom_id res chain seq x y z
N MET A 1 11.02 8.20 47.88
CA MET A 1 11.23 8.02 46.43
C MET A 1 9.89 7.72 45.79
N THR A 2 9.27 8.73 45.22
CA THR A 2 7.89 8.69 44.71
C THR A 2 7.92 8.06 43.32
N ASN A 3 7.46 6.82 43.19
CA ASN A 3 7.24 6.18 41.89
C ASN A 3 6.19 7.02 41.14
N LEU A 4 6.63 7.84 40.19
CA LEU A 4 5.72 8.59 39.34
C LEU A 4 4.83 7.61 38.57
N PRO A 5 3.51 7.83 38.49
CA PRO A 5 2.56 7.00 37.73
C PRO A 5 2.80 6.98 36.21
N LEU A 6 3.90 7.59 35.72
CA LEU A 6 4.33 7.62 34.33
C LEU A 6 4.66 6.22 33.77
N ASP A 7 5.16 5.28 34.58
CA ASP A 7 5.56 3.94 34.10
C ASP A 7 4.35 3.09 33.66
N LYS A 8 3.31 3.00 34.49
CA LYS A 8 2.12 2.19 34.17
C LYS A 8 1.31 2.75 32.99
N GLY A 9 1.22 4.08 32.90
CA GLY A 9 0.53 4.76 31.80
C GLY A 9 1.25 4.61 30.46
N LEU A 10 2.58 4.79 30.46
CA LEU A 10 3.42 4.61 29.27
C LEU A 10 3.43 3.15 28.81
N ARG A 11 3.57 2.20 29.74
CA ARG A 11 3.51 0.76 29.45
C ARG A 11 2.19 0.37 28.77
N LYS A 12 1.06 0.82 29.33
CA LYS A 12 -0.27 0.57 28.75
C LYS A 12 -0.46 1.25 27.39
N ALA A 13 0.24 2.35 27.11
CA ALA A 13 0.22 2.99 25.80
C ALA A 13 1.06 2.21 24.78
N VAL A 14 2.24 1.73 25.18
CA VAL A 14 3.11 0.88 24.35
C VAL A 14 2.43 -0.45 24.01
N GLU A 15 1.79 -1.09 24.99
CA GLU A 15 1.03 -2.34 24.77
C GLU A 15 -0.11 -2.13 23.76
N ARG A 16 -0.95 -1.11 23.96
CA ARG A 16 -2.03 -0.76 23.01
C ARG A 16 -1.51 -0.46 21.60
N GLN A 17 -0.37 0.22 21.50
CA GLN A 17 0.23 0.49 20.20
C GLN A 17 0.73 -0.80 19.54
N ARG A 18 1.32 -1.72 20.30
CA ARG A 18 1.80 -3.01 19.79
C ARG A 18 0.64 -3.87 19.31
N ASP A 19 -0.42 -3.97 20.09
CA ASP A 19 -1.61 -4.76 19.74
C ASP A 19 -2.24 -4.22 18.44
N ALA A 20 -2.35 -2.89 18.29
CA ALA A 20 -2.82 -2.27 17.06
C ALA A 20 -1.93 -2.58 15.84
N ILE A 21 -0.62 -2.64 16.01
CA ILE A 21 0.31 -3.03 14.92
C ILE A 21 0.10 -4.51 14.54
N CYS A 22 0.00 -5.39 15.53
CA CYS A 22 -0.26 -6.82 15.29
C CYS A 22 -1.58 -7.04 14.55
N ASP A 23 -2.64 -6.31 14.92
CA ASP A 23 -3.93 -6.38 14.26
C ASP A 23 -3.85 -5.94 12.79
N ILE A 24 -3.09 -4.89 12.48
CA ILE A 24 -2.87 -4.41 11.10
C ILE A 24 -2.10 -5.44 10.28
N ASP A 25 -1.01 -5.98 10.82
CA ASP A 25 -0.18 -6.99 10.14
C ASP A 25 -0.99 -8.26 9.85
N MET A 26 -1.83 -8.68 10.79
CA MET A 26 -2.74 -9.82 10.61
C MET A 26 -3.78 -9.52 9.51
N GLY A 27 -4.38 -8.33 9.54
CA GLY A 27 -5.35 -7.92 8.51
C GLY A 27 -4.77 -7.84 7.10
N GLU A 28 -3.52 -7.38 6.94
CA GLU A 28 -2.81 -7.41 5.66
C GLU A 28 -2.53 -8.85 5.22
N ARG A 29 -2.02 -9.68 6.13
CA ARG A 29 -1.73 -11.08 5.86
C ARG A 29 -2.98 -11.83 5.40
N ASP A 30 -4.09 -11.67 6.10
CA ASP A 30 -5.36 -12.30 5.76
C ASP A 30 -5.89 -11.85 4.40
N LEU A 31 -5.61 -10.60 4.00
CA LEU A 31 -6.08 -10.07 2.73
C LEU A 31 -5.20 -10.49 1.55
N LEU A 32 -3.87 -10.50 1.71
CA LEU A 32 -2.91 -10.75 0.65
C LEU A 32 -2.44 -12.21 0.57
N SER A 33 -2.57 -12.95 1.66
CA SER A 33 -2.14 -14.34 1.81
C SER A 33 -3.16 -15.17 2.61
N PRO A 34 -4.45 -15.15 2.23
CA PRO A 34 -5.47 -15.93 2.95
C PRO A 34 -5.16 -17.42 2.86
N GLU A 35 -5.55 -18.18 3.89
CA GLU A 35 -5.45 -19.65 3.88
C GLU A 35 -6.19 -20.27 2.68
N GLN A 36 -7.31 -19.66 2.29
CA GLN A 36 -8.11 -20.05 1.14
C GLN A 36 -8.24 -18.85 0.20
N ALA A 37 -7.71 -18.98 -1.02
CA ALA A 37 -7.68 -17.88 -1.99
C ALA A 37 -9.09 -17.35 -2.34
N GLY A 38 -10.07 -18.25 -2.47
CA GLY A 38 -11.41 -17.91 -2.95
C GLY A 38 -11.39 -17.44 -4.42
N PRO A 39 -12.15 -16.40 -4.80
CA PRO A 39 -12.32 -15.99 -6.20
C PRO A 39 -11.17 -15.14 -6.77
N VAL A 40 -10.17 -14.80 -5.95
CA VAL A 40 -8.96 -14.07 -6.34
C VAL A 40 -7.76 -14.82 -5.79
N SER A 41 -6.89 -15.29 -6.68
CA SER A 41 -5.69 -16.03 -6.30
C SER A 41 -4.73 -15.19 -5.46
N ILE A 42 -3.86 -15.84 -4.69
CA ILE A 42 -2.82 -15.17 -3.90
C ILE A 42 -1.89 -14.33 -4.81
N VAL A 43 -1.52 -14.88 -5.97
CA VAL A 43 -0.72 -14.19 -6.98
C VAL A 43 -1.41 -12.91 -7.45
N GLU A 44 -2.70 -12.98 -7.80
CA GLU A 44 -3.45 -11.80 -8.24
C GLU A 44 -3.55 -10.73 -7.13
N ARG A 45 -3.81 -11.13 -5.88
CA ARG A 45 -3.89 -10.20 -4.74
C ARG A 45 -2.60 -9.43 -4.55
N ARG A 46 -1.46 -10.14 -4.55
CA ARG A 46 -0.13 -9.55 -4.41
C ARG A 46 0.25 -8.71 -5.63
N ALA A 47 -0.09 -9.15 -6.85
CA ALA A 47 0.09 -8.37 -8.07
C ALA A 47 -0.68 -7.04 -8.05
N ILE A 48 -1.93 -7.05 -7.58
CA ILE A 48 -2.74 -5.85 -7.39
C ILE A 48 -2.10 -4.92 -6.35
N ALA A 49 -1.62 -5.45 -5.23
CA ALA A 49 -0.95 -4.66 -4.20
C ALA A 49 0.32 -3.96 -4.73
N VAL A 50 1.17 -4.69 -5.47
CA VAL A 50 2.34 -4.13 -6.18
C VAL A 50 1.90 -3.00 -7.11
N TYR A 51 0.90 -3.25 -7.95
CA TYR A 51 0.43 -2.30 -8.95
C TYR A 51 -0.06 -0.99 -8.31
N VAL A 52 -0.90 -1.08 -7.27
CA VAL A 52 -1.42 0.10 -6.56
C VAL A 52 -0.31 0.86 -5.84
N ALA A 53 0.61 0.18 -5.16
CA ALA A 53 1.72 0.84 -4.47
C ALA A 53 2.63 1.60 -5.44
N ALA A 54 2.88 1.03 -6.62
CA ALA A 54 3.69 1.64 -7.67
C ALA A 54 3.00 2.82 -8.34
N LEU A 55 1.67 2.80 -8.52
CA LEU A 55 0.90 3.98 -8.97
C LEU A 55 1.09 5.18 -8.03
N HIS A 56 1.21 4.92 -6.73
CA HIS A 56 1.48 5.93 -5.73
C HIS A 56 2.98 6.23 -5.52
N GLN A 57 3.86 5.58 -6.29
CA GLN A 57 5.31 5.78 -6.26
C GLN A 57 5.96 5.49 -4.88
N GLU A 58 5.32 4.68 -4.03
CA GLU A 58 5.82 4.33 -2.71
C GLU A 58 6.78 3.12 -2.77
N ARG A 59 8.06 3.40 -3.05
CA ARG A 59 9.11 2.40 -3.31
C ARG A 59 9.21 1.31 -2.24
N GLU A 60 9.19 1.70 -0.96
CA GLU A 60 9.32 0.75 0.15
C GLU A 60 8.17 -0.28 0.20
N LEU A 61 6.94 0.15 -0.13
CA LEU A 61 5.79 -0.76 -0.24
C LEU A 61 5.89 -1.62 -1.51
N VAL A 62 6.35 -1.05 -2.62
CA VAL A 62 6.57 -1.80 -3.87
C VAL A 62 7.56 -2.93 -3.63
N ASP A 63 8.72 -2.66 -3.01
CA ASP A 63 9.75 -3.65 -2.73
C ASP A 63 9.22 -4.78 -1.83
N ARG A 64 8.48 -4.42 -0.76
CA ARG A 64 7.83 -5.38 0.13
C ARG A 64 6.83 -6.27 -0.60
N TYR A 65 5.95 -5.70 -1.41
CA TYR A 65 4.94 -6.49 -2.13
C TYR A 65 5.53 -7.30 -3.28
N LEU A 66 6.62 -6.85 -3.89
CA LEU A 66 7.36 -7.65 -4.87
C LEU A 66 8.03 -8.86 -4.22
N ALA A 67 8.57 -8.71 -3.01
CA ALA A 67 9.10 -9.84 -2.24
C ALA A 67 8.00 -10.87 -1.96
N LEU A 68 6.83 -10.42 -1.47
CA LEU A 68 5.68 -11.30 -1.30
C LEU A 68 5.26 -11.95 -2.62
N LEU A 69 5.15 -11.20 -3.71
CA LEU A 69 4.75 -11.76 -5.00
C LEU A 69 5.73 -12.84 -5.49
N ALA A 70 7.04 -12.64 -5.30
CA ALA A 70 8.06 -13.61 -5.68
C ALA A 70 8.02 -14.90 -4.84
N GLU A 71 7.44 -14.87 -3.64
CA GLU A 71 7.21 -16.03 -2.79
C GLU A 71 5.92 -16.81 -3.14
N SER A 72 5.10 -16.32 -4.08
CA SER A 72 3.85 -17.02 -4.44
C SER A 72 4.11 -18.17 -5.40
N ASP A 73 3.53 -19.33 -5.11
CA ASP A 73 3.50 -20.46 -6.04
C ASP A 73 2.89 -20.05 -7.38
N GLY A 74 3.62 -20.29 -8.47
CA GLY A 74 3.22 -19.90 -9.82
C GLY A 74 3.57 -18.46 -10.22
N ALA A 75 4.01 -17.61 -9.29
CA ALA A 75 4.60 -16.31 -9.60
C ALA A 75 6.13 -16.41 -9.62
N GLY A 76 6.70 -16.54 -10.82
CA GLY A 76 8.15 -16.47 -10.97
C GLY A 76 8.67 -15.02 -10.88
N PRO A 77 9.98 -14.81 -10.64
CA PRO A 77 10.61 -13.49 -10.64
C PRO A 77 10.36 -12.69 -11.93
N ALA A 78 10.15 -13.37 -13.05
CA ALA A 78 9.81 -12.75 -14.32
C ALA A 78 8.45 -12.04 -14.27
N LEU A 79 7.42 -12.66 -13.70
CA LEU A 79 6.09 -12.07 -13.57
C LEU A 79 6.13 -10.82 -12.68
N ALA A 80 6.84 -10.89 -11.55
CA ALA A 80 7.01 -9.77 -10.64
C ALA A 80 7.66 -8.55 -11.33
N ARG A 81 8.73 -8.78 -12.12
CA ARG A 81 9.39 -7.72 -12.90
C ARG A 81 8.48 -7.11 -13.97
N VAL A 82 7.69 -7.94 -14.66
CA VAL A 82 6.75 -7.44 -15.68
C VAL A 82 5.69 -6.57 -15.03
N ILE A 83 5.10 -7.01 -13.91
CA ILE A 83 4.11 -6.23 -13.15
C ILE A 83 4.71 -4.91 -12.66
N GLU A 84 5.91 -4.92 -12.10
CA GLU A 84 6.59 -3.69 -11.65
C GLU A 84 6.83 -2.72 -12.82
N ALA A 85 7.37 -3.21 -13.94
CA ALA A 85 7.62 -2.39 -15.12
C ALA A 85 6.32 -1.79 -15.67
N GLU A 86 5.25 -2.59 -15.68
CA GLU A 86 3.92 -2.17 -16.10
C GLU A 86 3.33 -1.11 -15.17
N ALA A 87 3.41 -1.32 -13.85
CA ALA A 87 2.92 -0.38 -12.86
C ALA A 87 3.69 0.95 -12.90
N ARG A 88 5.00 0.93 -13.16
CA ARG A 88 5.80 2.14 -13.37
C ARG A 88 5.39 2.89 -14.64
N ARG A 89 5.13 2.19 -15.74
CA ARG A 89 4.61 2.82 -16.96
C ARG A 89 3.25 3.45 -16.70
N ALA A 90 2.36 2.72 -16.05
CA ALA A 90 1.06 3.19 -15.60
C ALA A 90 1.16 4.46 -14.73
N ALA A 91 2.09 4.51 -13.77
CA ALA A 91 2.32 5.69 -12.93
C ALA A 91 2.86 6.88 -13.73
N ALA A 92 3.74 6.64 -14.70
CA ALA A 92 4.32 7.69 -15.54
C ALA A 92 3.30 8.35 -16.49
N HIS A 93 2.25 7.63 -16.89
CA HIS A 93 1.17 8.17 -17.72
C HIS A 93 0.05 8.81 -16.90
N HIS A 94 0.07 8.72 -15.57
CA HIS A 94 -0.99 9.27 -14.73
C HIS A 94 -1.11 10.80 -14.91
N PRO A 95 -2.32 11.37 -15.12
CA PRO A 95 -3.65 10.78 -14.93
C PRO A 95 -4.29 10.16 -16.18
N ASP A 96 -3.57 10.07 -17.30
CA ASP A 96 -4.13 9.53 -18.53
C ASP A 96 -4.33 8.00 -18.41
N PRO A 97 -5.37 7.44 -19.04
CA PRO A 97 -5.58 5.99 -19.05
C PRO A 97 -4.38 5.25 -19.63
N HIS A 98 -3.94 4.19 -18.95
CA HIS A 98 -2.89 3.31 -19.44
C HIS A 98 -3.43 1.89 -19.61
N LEU A 99 -3.25 1.34 -20.81
CA LEU A 99 -3.56 -0.06 -21.07
C LEU A 99 -2.24 -0.84 -21.11
N PRO A 100 -2.18 -2.01 -20.45
CA PRO A 100 -0.99 -2.84 -20.54
C PRO A 100 -0.61 -3.14 -21.99
N ALA A 101 0.68 -2.96 -22.28
CA ALA A 101 1.23 -3.25 -23.61
C ALA A 101 0.93 -4.71 -24.01
N PRO A 102 0.73 -5.03 -25.30
CA PRO A 102 0.37 -6.40 -25.72
C PRO A 102 1.35 -7.47 -25.22
N ALA A 103 2.65 -7.18 -25.20
CA ALA A 103 3.67 -8.08 -24.66
C ALA A 103 3.55 -8.27 -23.13
N SER A 104 3.26 -7.21 -22.38
CA SER A 104 2.96 -7.31 -20.94
C SER A 104 1.70 -8.13 -20.71
N ARG A 105 0.63 -7.87 -21.46
CA ARG A 105 -0.66 -8.55 -21.38
C ARG A 105 -0.53 -10.06 -21.61
N ALA A 106 0.30 -10.48 -22.55
CA ALA A 106 0.59 -11.89 -22.80
C ALA A 106 1.28 -12.59 -21.61
N LEU A 107 2.06 -11.84 -20.81
CA LEU A 107 2.80 -12.37 -19.65
C LEU A 107 2.00 -12.31 -18.35
N ILE A 108 1.27 -11.21 -18.10
CA ILE A 108 0.43 -11.04 -16.88
C ILE A 108 -0.94 -11.73 -17.01
N GLY A 109 -1.36 -12.03 -18.23
CA GLY A 109 -2.67 -12.58 -18.54
C GLY A 109 -3.78 -11.53 -18.65
N GLU A 110 -4.81 -11.86 -19.44
CA GLU A 110 -5.92 -10.96 -19.76
C GLU A 110 -6.67 -10.49 -18.50
N ARG A 111 -6.89 -11.42 -17.56
CA ARG A 111 -7.65 -11.17 -16.34
C ARG A 111 -7.01 -10.08 -15.47
N LEU A 112 -5.70 -10.10 -15.28
CA LEU A 112 -4.96 -9.07 -14.55
C LEU A 112 -4.86 -7.77 -15.36
N ALA A 113 -4.67 -7.85 -16.68
CA ALA A 113 -4.63 -6.66 -17.53
C ALA A 113 -5.94 -5.85 -17.44
N VAL A 114 -7.09 -6.53 -17.42
CA VAL A 114 -8.42 -5.93 -17.26
C VAL A 114 -8.57 -5.24 -15.90
N VAL A 115 -8.15 -5.90 -14.80
CA VAL A 115 -8.30 -5.30 -13.46
C VAL A 115 -7.36 -4.11 -13.25
N PHE A 116 -6.15 -4.13 -13.82
CA PHE A 116 -5.23 -2.99 -13.76
C PHE A 116 -5.79 -1.77 -14.49
N ALA A 117 -6.35 -1.95 -15.68
CA ALA A 117 -7.04 -0.88 -16.40
C ALA A 117 -8.23 -0.34 -15.60
N HIS A 118 -9.00 -1.23 -14.95
CA HIS A 118 -10.11 -0.84 -14.07
C HIS A 118 -9.65 0.00 -12.87
N ILE A 119 -8.58 -0.42 -12.19
CA ILE A 119 -7.99 0.30 -11.05
C ILE A 119 -7.57 1.71 -11.45
N GLN A 120 -6.92 1.87 -12.60
CA GLN A 120 -6.55 3.21 -13.08
C GLN A 120 -7.75 4.09 -13.42
N ALA A 121 -8.77 3.54 -14.08
CA ALA A 121 -9.99 4.29 -14.37
C ALA A 121 -10.66 4.79 -13.08
N LEU A 122 -10.68 3.97 -12.03
CA LEU A 122 -11.18 4.37 -10.72
C LEU A 122 -10.36 5.50 -10.09
N LEU A 123 -9.03 5.41 -10.12
CA LEU A 123 -8.14 6.40 -9.51
C LEU A 123 -8.13 7.74 -10.25
N THR A 124 -8.36 7.73 -11.56
CA THR A 124 -8.40 8.93 -12.42
C THR A 124 -9.79 9.55 -12.51
N GLY A 125 -10.81 8.91 -11.94
CA GLY A 125 -12.20 9.39 -11.96
C GLY A 125 -12.88 9.24 -13.32
N ASP A 126 -12.30 8.47 -14.24
CA ASP A 126 -12.90 8.19 -15.54
C ASP A 126 -14.06 7.21 -15.41
N ARG A 127 -15.26 7.75 -15.13
CA ARG A 127 -16.51 6.98 -15.06
C ARG A 127 -16.98 6.47 -16.44
N LYS A 128 -16.45 7.02 -17.54
CA LYS A 128 -16.81 6.61 -18.92
C LYS A 128 -15.95 5.42 -19.37
N GLY A 129 -14.72 5.32 -18.87
CA GLY A 129 -13.84 4.17 -18.98
C GLY A 129 -14.19 3.04 -18.01
N GLN A 130 -15.46 2.59 -17.96
CA GLN A 130 -15.77 1.29 -17.35
C GLN A 130 -15.07 0.22 -18.17
N ALA A 131 -13.79 -0.05 -17.84
CA ALA A 131 -13.10 -1.24 -18.27
C ALA A 131 -14.02 -2.39 -17.89
N ARG A 132 -14.58 -3.07 -18.89
CA ARG A 132 -15.46 -4.20 -18.65
C ARG A 132 -14.66 -5.16 -17.79
N THR A 133 -15.10 -5.40 -16.55
CA THR A 133 -14.43 -6.30 -15.61
C THR A 133 -14.71 -7.76 -15.99
N LEU A 134 -14.53 -8.09 -17.28
CA LEU A 134 -14.80 -9.40 -17.84
C LEU A 134 -14.02 -10.45 -17.06
N GLY A 135 -14.73 -11.47 -16.59
CA GLY A 135 -14.18 -12.53 -15.75
C GLY A 135 -14.18 -12.23 -14.25
N TRP A 136 -14.33 -10.99 -13.79
CA TRP A 136 -14.35 -10.66 -12.36
C TRP A 136 -15.78 -10.67 -11.80
N SER A 137 -16.02 -11.48 -10.77
CA SER A 137 -17.29 -11.49 -10.03
C SER A 137 -17.38 -10.29 -9.07
N ALA A 138 -18.59 -10.01 -8.57
CA ALA A 138 -18.80 -8.97 -7.57
C ALA A 138 -17.96 -9.20 -6.30
N ASP A 139 -17.88 -10.44 -5.81
CA ASP A 139 -17.06 -10.81 -4.65
C ASP A 139 -15.57 -10.57 -4.90
N ALA A 140 -15.10 -10.92 -6.11
CA ALA A 140 -13.71 -10.69 -6.52
C ALA A 140 -13.39 -9.19 -6.55
N LEU A 141 -14.28 -8.36 -7.08
CA LEU A 141 -14.11 -6.90 -7.07
C LEU A 141 -14.18 -6.31 -5.66
N GLY A 142 -14.98 -6.90 -4.76
CA GLY A 142 -14.97 -6.54 -3.33
C GLY A 142 -13.60 -6.74 -2.69
N ILE A 143 -12.93 -7.86 -3.01
CA ILE A 143 -11.54 -8.12 -2.59
C ILE A 143 -10.57 -7.09 -3.18
N VAL A 144 -10.68 -6.78 -4.49
CA VAL A 144 -9.84 -5.77 -5.16
C VAL A 144 -9.97 -4.42 -4.45
N SER A 145 -11.20 -3.97 -4.17
CA SER A 145 -11.48 -2.71 -3.47
C SER A 145 -10.86 -2.67 -2.07
N ARG A 146 -10.93 -3.77 -1.32
CA ARG A 146 -10.27 -3.89 -0.01
C ARG A 146 -8.75 -3.76 -0.12
N ILE A 147 -8.14 -4.40 -1.11
CA ILE A 147 -6.69 -4.31 -1.35
C ILE A 147 -6.31 -2.87 -1.68
N MET A 148 -7.03 -2.22 -2.62
CA MET A 148 -6.80 -0.83 -2.96
C MET A 148 -6.88 0.07 -1.73
N THR A 149 -7.92 -0.08 -0.91
CA THR A 149 -8.13 0.72 0.29
C THR A 149 -6.99 0.53 1.29
N LEU A 150 -6.55 -0.71 1.52
CA LEU A 150 -5.42 -1.02 2.39
C LEU A 150 -4.13 -0.34 1.89
N VAL A 151 -3.78 -0.54 0.61
CA VAL A 151 -2.53 0.00 0.06
C VAL A 151 -2.54 1.52 0.07
N ILE A 152 -3.66 2.14 -0.36
CA ILE A 152 -3.83 3.60 -0.34
C ILE A 152 -3.72 4.16 1.08
N PHE A 153 -4.28 3.46 2.07
CA PHE A 153 -4.12 3.81 3.47
C PHE A 153 -2.66 3.75 3.91
N GLN A 154 -1.94 2.67 3.59
CA GLN A 154 -0.53 2.51 3.95
C GLN A 154 0.35 3.59 3.30
N VAL A 155 0.14 3.87 2.00
CA VAL A 155 0.78 4.99 1.28
C VAL A 155 0.58 6.32 2.02
N ARG A 156 -0.67 6.66 2.34
CA ARG A 156 -1.01 7.92 3.01
C ARG A 156 -0.44 8.00 4.42
N MET A 157 -0.47 6.90 5.16
CA MET A 157 0.10 6.79 6.49
C MET A 157 1.61 7.03 6.45
N ILE A 158 2.33 6.37 5.54
CA ILE A 158 3.78 6.54 5.36
C ILE A 158 4.11 7.99 5.00
N ALA A 159 3.41 8.57 4.03
CA ALA A 159 3.62 9.96 3.63
C ALA A 159 3.41 10.93 4.80
N GLY A 160 2.33 10.76 5.57
CA GLY A 160 2.04 11.60 6.75
C GLY A 160 3.09 11.44 7.86
N LEU A 161 3.55 10.22 8.14
CA LEU A 161 4.60 9.98 9.13
C LEU A 161 5.93 10.60 8.72
N ARG A 162 6.31 10.49 7.43
CA ARG A 162 7.52 11.15 6.90
C ARG A 162 7.43 12.67 7.04
N GLN A 163 6.27 13.27 6.74
CA GLN A 163 6.03 14.71 6.93
C GLN A 163 6.18 15.14 8.40
N CYS A 164 5.59 14.39 9.34
CA CYS A 164 5.73 14.64 10.78
C CYS A 164 7.19 14.57 11.24
N ALA A 165 7.94 13.58 10.76
CA ALA A 165 9.35 13.42 11.11
C ALA A 165 10.21 14.59 10.60
N LEU A 166 9.95 15.07 9.38
CA LEU A 166 10.62 16.25 8.81
C LEU A 166 10.27 17.52 9.59
N ALA A 167 8.99 17.73 9.92
CA ALA A 167 8.54 18.89 10.70
C ALA A 167 9.21 18.95 12.08
N ARG A 168 9.37 17.81 12.76
CA ARG A 168 10.07 17.74 14.05
C ARG A 168 11.55 18.14 13.97
N ARG A 169 12.24 17.84 12.87
CA ARG A 169 13.64 18.24 12.68
C ARG A 169 13.81 19.76 12.55
N ASN A 170 12.77 20.46 12.11
CA ASN A 170 12.79 21.91 11.88
C ASN A 170 12.38 22.73 13.12
N VAL A 171 12.10 22.09 14.26
CA VAL A 171 11.84 22.79 15.52
C VAL A 171 13.16 23.26 16.11
N VAL A 172 13.52 24.52 15.88
CA VAL A 172 14.58 25.21 16.62
C VAL A 172 14.17 25.26 18.10
N PRO A 173 15.01 24.82 19.05
CA PRO A 173 14.71 24.96 20.47
C PRO A 173 14.50 26.43 20.79
N LEU A 174 13.34 26.80 21.33
CA LEU A 174 13.11 28.17 21.82
C LEU A 174 14.24 28.53 22.78
N ALA A 175 15.05 29.52 22.39
CA ALA A 175 16.14 30.03 23.21
C ALA A 175 15.60 30.32 24.61
N ARG A 176 16.23 29.71 25.62
CA ARG A 176 15.88 29.89 27.02
C ARG A 176 15.97 31.38 27.32
N LYS A 177 14.82 32.06 27.49
CA LYS A 177 14.76 33.47 27.84
C LYS A 177 15.42 33.61 29.22
N GLY A 178 16.67 34.07 29.24
CA GLY A 178 17.41 34.34 30.46
C GLY A 178 16.68 35.43 31.22
N TYR A 179 16.09 35.07 32.36
CA TYR A 179 15.73 36.05 33.37
C TYR A 179 17.03 36.48 34.04
N SER A 180 17.57 37.63 33.62
CA SER A 180 18.46 38.41 34.49
C SER A 180 17.63 38.87 35.69
N HIS A 181 17.97 38.38 36.87
CA HIS A 181 17.67 39.09 38.09
C HIS A 181 18.69 40.23 38.18
N ASP A 182 18.27 41.45 37.89
CA ASP A 182 19.01 42.63 38.33
C ASP A 182 18.86 42.75 39.85
N VAL A 183 20.02 43.01 40.47
CA VAL A 183 20.29 43.15 41.91
C VAL A 183 19.87 44.53 42.40
#